data_AF-A0A838KZ38-F1
#
_entry.id   AF-A0A838KZ38-F1
#
_cell.length_a   1.000
_cell.length_b   1.000
_cell.length_c   1.000
_cell.angle_alpha   90.00
_cell.angle_beta   90.00
_cell.angle_gamma   90.00
#
_symmetry.space_group_name_H-M   'P 1'
#
loop_
_entity.id
_entity.type
_entity.pdbx_description
1 polymer ?
#
loop_
_entity_poly.entity_id
_entity_poly.type
_entity_poly.pdbx_seq_one_letter_code
_entity_poly.pdbx_strand_id
1 'polypeptide(L)' 'MIPDLQNAPPPPSPLSGRDCLTLGEFTPREISLILDEALRIKTLQKSRIPYRPLRGRTLAMVFQKPSNRTRVS' A
#
# COMPACT_ATOMS: atom_id res chain seq x y z
N MET A 1 19.37 -32.13 1.27
CA MET A 1 17.91 -32.10 1.47
C MET A 1 17.41 -30.83 0.80
N ILE A 2 16.66 -30.99 -0.28
CA ILE A 2 16.25 -29.98 -1.28
C ILE A 2 15.13 -29.08 -0.67
N PRO A 3 14.73 -27.93 -1.24
CA PRO A 3 15.30 -26.59 -1.14
C PRO A 3 14.28 -25.53 -0.61
N ASP A 4 14.76 -24.41 -0.07
CA ASP A 4 13.93 -23.21 0.17
C ASP A 4 13.58 -22.51 -1.16
N LEU A 5 12.58 -23.03 -1.89
CA LEU A 5 12.01 -22.42 -3.11
C LEU A 5 10.53 -22.05 -2.92
N GLN A 6 10.16 -21.46 -1.78
CA GLN A 6 8.77 -21.09 -1.51
C GLN A 6 8.56 -19.75 -0.80
N ASN A 7 9.43 -18.78 -1.05
CA ASN A 7 9.11 -17.37 -0.82
C ASN A 7 9.57 -16.54 -2.03
N ALA A 8 9.10 -16.90 -3.23
CA ALA A 8 9.08 -15.92 -4.30
C ALA A 8 8.21 -14.74 -3.80
N PRO A 9 8.66 -13.49 -3.91
CA PRO A 9 7.81 -12.36 -3.57
C PRO A 9 6.50 -12.50 -4.37
N PRO A 10 5.34 -12.22 -3.76
CA PRO A 10 4.08 -12.28 -4.48
C PRO A 10 4.21 -11.47 -5.77
N PRO A 11 3.59 -11.93 -6.88
CA PRO A 11 3.69 -11.24 -8.15
C PRO A 11 3.33 -9.76 -7.96
N PRO A 12 4.06 -8.84 -8.62
CA PRO A 12 3.85 -7.42 -8.42
C PRO A 12 2.39 -7.08 -8.72
N SER A 13 1.78 -6.33 -7.80
CA SER A 13 0.44 -5.78 -8.01
C SER A 13 0.40 -5.01 -9.34
N PRO A 14 -0.73 -4.99 -10.06
CA PRO A 14 -0.92 -4.11 -11.23
C PRO A 14 -0.72 -2.61 -10.93
N LEU A 15 -0.62 -2.25 -9.64
CA LEU A 15 -0.35 -0.90 -9.15
C LEU A 15 1.13 -0.63 -8.85
N SER A 16 2.00 -1.63 -8.93
CA SER A 16 3.41 -1.49 -8.54
C SER A 16 4.16 -0.54 -9.48
N GLY A 17 4.87 0.44 -8.89
CA GLY A 17 5.69 1.39 -9.65
C GLY A 17 4.91 2.47 -10.41
N ARG A 18 3.61 2.63 -10.15
CA ARG A 18 2.75 3.63 -10.80
C ARG A 18 2.58 4.88 -9.95
N ASP A 19 2.45 6.02 -10.62
CA ASP A 19 2.02 7.28 -10.01
C ASP A 19 0.51 7.26 -9.76
N CYS A 20 0.06 7.96 -8.72
CA CYS A 20 -1.36 8.13 -8.37
C CYS A 20 -1.69 9.63 -8.44
N LEU A 21 -2.02 10.12 -9.64
CA LEU A 21 -2.25 11.55 -9.88
C LEU A 21 -3.74 11.89 -9.95
N THR A 22 -4.55 11.00 -10.55
CA THR A 22 -6.00 11.18 -10.65
C THR A 22 -6.75 9.86 -10.51
N LEU A 23 -7.99 9.92 -10.01
CA LEU A 23 -8.85 8.74 -9.87
C LEU A 23 -9.22 8.11 -11.22
N GLY A 24 -9.20 8.88 -12.31
CA GLY A 24 -9.52 8.40 -13.66
C GLY A 24 -8.50 7.41 -14.25
N GLU A 25 -7.32 7.27 -13.63
CA GLU A 25 -6.27 6.33 -14.05
C GLU A 25 -6.52 4.89 -13.57
N PHE A 26 -7.51 4.68 -12.72
CA PHE A 26 -7.83 3.39 -12.12
C PHE A 26 -9.05 2.77 -12.77
N THR A 27 -8.91 1.50 -13.17
CA THR A 27 -10.05 0.66 -13.56
C THR A 27 -10.90 0.33 -12.33
N PRO A 28 -12.20 0.02 -12.49
CA PRO A 28 -13.05 -0.40 -11.37
C PRO A 28 -12.46 -1.57 -10.56
N ARG A 29 -11.80 -2.51 -11.24
CA ARG A 29 -11.14 -3.67 -10.60
C ARG A 29 -9.96 -3.25 -9.72
N GLU A 30 -9.16 -2.29 -10.15
CA GLU A 30 -8.04 -1.76 -9.37
C GLU A 30 -8.53 -0.98 -8.15
N ILE A 31 -9.62 -0.22 -8.29
CA ILE A 31 -10.25 0.46 -7.16
C ILE A 31 -10.72 -0.57 -6.13
N SER A 32 -11.40 -1.64 -6.56
CA SER A 32 -11.78 -2.74 -5.64
C SER A 32 -10.58 -3.32 -4.91
N LEU A 33 -9.46 -3.56 -5.62
CA LEU A 33 -8.23 -4.08 -5.01
C LEU A 33 -7.69 -3.14 -3.92
N ILE A 34 -7.69 -1.82 -4.16
CA ILE A 34 -7.29 -0.81 -3.16
C ILE A 34 -8.21 -0.84 -1.94
N LEU A 35 -9.52 -0.93 -2.15
CA LEU A 35 -10.52 -0.93 -1.08
C LEU A 35 -10.44 -2.21 -0.22
N ASP A 36 -10.26 -3.36 -0.85
CA ASP A 36 -10.10 -4.65 -0.16
C ASP A 36 -8.85 -4.64 0.72
N GLU A 37 -7.74 -4.13 0.20
CA GLU A 37 -6.49 -4.02 0.96
C GLU A 37 -6.61 -3.01 2.11
N ALA A 38 -7.29 -1.88 1.89
CA ALA A 38 -7.57 -0.91 2.95
C ALA A 38 -8.44 -1.52 4.07
N LEU A 39 -9.44 -2.33 3.72
CA LEU A 39 -10.27 -3.05 4.70
C LEU A 39 -9.45 -4.07 5.49
N ARG A 40 -8.56 -4.80 4.84
CA ARG A 40 -7.66 -5.77 5.48
C ARG A 40 -6.74 -5.08 6.49
N ILE A 41 -6.09 -3.99 6.11
CA ILE A 41 -5.20 -3.20 6.98
C ILE A 41 -5.98 -2.62 8.17
N LYS A 42 -7.17 -2.05 7.93
CA LYS A 42 -8.05 -1.53 8.98
C LYS A 42 -8.44 -2.62 9.98
N THR A 43 -8.68 -3.83 9.52
CA THR A 43 -9.01 -4.99 10.37
C THR A 43 -7.82 -5.36 11.26
N LEU A 44 -6.61 -5.48 10.69
CA LEU A 44 -5.38 -5.76 11.45
C LEU A 44 -5.12 -4.70 12.53
N GLN A 45 -5.30 -3.42 12.19
CA GLN A 45 -5.16 -2.32 13.12
C GLN A 45 -6.16 -2.41 14.28
N LYS A 46 -7.44 -2.70 13.98
CA LYS A 46 -8.49 -2.88 15.00
C LYS A 46 -8.22 -4.08 15.91
N SER A 47 -7.67 -5.15 15.37
CA SER A 47 -7.25 -6.34 16.13
C SER A 47 -5.97 -6.12 16.95
N ARG A 48 -5.38 -4.92 16.91
CA ARG A 48 -4.10 -4.57 17.55
C ARG A 48 -2.94 -5.47 17.12
N ILE A 49 -2.99 -6.01 15.91
CA ILE A 49 -1.92 -6.81 15.33
C ILE A 49 -0.90 -5.84 14.69
N PRO A 50 0.36 -5.81 15.12
CA PRO A 50 1.37 -4.96 14.50
C PRO A 50 1.59 -5.36 13.04
N TYR A 51 1.22 -4.47 12.11
CA TYR A 51 1.39 -4.67 10.68
C TYR A 51 2.30 -3.59 10.09
N ARG A 52 3.51 -3.97 9.65
CA ARG A 52 4.54 -3.05 9.12
C ARG A 52 5.10 -3.53 7.77
N PRO A 53 4.31 -3.50 6.69
CA PRO A 53 4.70 -4.05 5.39
C PRO A 53 5.85 -3.31 4.71
N LEU A 54 6.02 -2.01 4.98
CA LEU A 54 7.03 -1.15 4.36
C LEU A 54 8.26 -0.94 5.25
N ARG A 55 8.55 -1.89 6.16
CA ARG A 55 9.74 -1.80 7.03
C ARG A 55 11.01 -1.69 6.17
N GLY A 56 11.85 -0.70 6.46
CA GLY A 56 13.09 -0.44 5.72
C GLY A 56 12.90 0.39 4.44
N ARG A 57 11.69 0.91 4.17
CA ARG A 57 11.42 1.86 3.09
C ARG A 57 11.28 3.28 3.65
N THR A 58 11.69 4.28 2.86
CA THR A 58 11.61 5.70 3.21
C THR A 58 10.66 6.41 2.23
N LEU A 59 9.77 7.26 2.76
CA LEU A 59 8.87 8.11 1.99
C LEU A 59 9.27 9.58 2.15
N ALA A 60 9.45 10.30 1.03
CA ALA A 60 9.61 11.74 1.02
C ALA A 60 8.26 12.42 0.75
N MET A 61 7.87 13.38 1.59
CA MET A 61 6.64 14.16 1.42
C MET A 61 6.97 15.64 1.27
N VAL A 62 6.58 16.23 0.14
CA VAL A 62 6.88 17.64 -0.20
C VAL A 62 5.58 18.43 -0.33
N PHE A 63 5.46 19.53 0.41
CA PHE A 63 4.27 20.40 0.41
C PHE A 63 4.67 21.86 0.21
N GLN A 64 4.19 22.49 -0.86
CA GLN A 64 4.40 23.92 -1.10
C GLN A 64 3.46 24.79 -0.25
N LYS A 65 2.23 24.32 0.00
CA LYS A 65 1.23 24.96 0.87
C LYS A 65 0.98 24.08 2.09
N PRO A 66 0.80 24.65 3.28
CA PRO A 66 0.55 23.86 4.48
C PRO A 66 -0.76 23.08 4.37
N SER A 67 -0.69 21.74 4.48
CA SER A 67 -1.84 20.85 4.63
C SER A 67 -1.59 19.84 5.74
N ASN A 68 -1.83 20.23 6.98
CA ASN A 68 -1.54 19.39 8.16
C ASN A 68 -2.35 18.10 8.18
N ARG A 69 -3.61 18.14 7.72
CA ARG A 69 -4.46 16.94 7.68
C ARG A 69 -3.91 15.89 6.71
N THR A 70 -3.45 16.32 5.53
CA THR A 70 -2.87 15.41 4.52
C THR A 70 -1.49 14.91 4.92
N ARG A 71 -0.66 15.76 5.55
CA ARG A 71 0.70 15.38 5.96
C ARG A 71 0.74 14.28 7.04
N VAL A 72 -0.27 14.19 7.90
CA VAL A 72 -0.32 13.27 9.04
C VAL A 72 -1.10 11.98 8.73
N SER A 73 -1.90 11.97 7.67
CA SER A 73 -2.77 10.84 7.29
C SER A 73 -2.00 9.63 6.75
#